data_AF-C3VHN9-F1
#
_entry.id   AF-C3VHN9-F1
#
_cell.length_a   1.000
_cell.length_b   1.000
_cell.length_c   1.000
_cell.angle_alpha   90.00
_cell.angle_beta   90.00
_cell.angle_gamma   90.00
#
_symmetry.space_group_name_H-M   'P 1'
#
loop_
_entity.id
_entity.type
_entity.pdbx_description
1 polymer ?
#
loop_
_entity_poly.entity_id
_entity_poly.type
_entity_poly.pdbx_seq_one_letter_code
_entity_poly.pdbx_strand_id
1 'polypeptide(L)'
;FKVIAGGGDVLRFEVPKPMERDKFFWFKDEEFARQTLAGLNPYSIKSVTEWPLKSELDPEIYGPPESAITSELLEAEIGGVTRVDMALREKKLSILDYHDLLLPFVSKVREIKGTALYGSRTLFFLTPEGTLRPLAIELTRPPMDGKPQWKQVFTPCYHSTGCWLWRLAKAHVLAHDSGFHQLVSHWLRTHCVTEPYIIATNRQLSVMHPIYRLLH
;
A
#
# COMPACT_ATOMS: atom_id res chain seq x y z
N PHE A 1 -6.39 -20.95 -3.38
CA PHE A 1 -5.24 -21.89 -3.38
C PHE A 1 -5.71 -23.25 -3.87
N LYS A 2 -4.93 -23.91 -4.73
CA LYS A 2 -5.28 -25.23 -5.27
C LYS A 2 -4.80 -26.31 -4.30
N VAL A 3 -5.69 -27.21 -3.90
CA VAL A 3 -5.33 -28.40 -3.11
C VAL A 3 -4.75 -29.44 -4.08
N ILE A 4 -3.53 -29.89 -3.80
CA ILE A 4 -2.79 -30.82 -4.68
C ILE A 4 -2.88 -32.27 -4.21
N ALA A 5 -3.21 -32.50 -2.95
CA ALA A 5 -3.55 -33.81 -2.40
C ALA A 5 -4.33 -33.64 -1.08
N GLY A 6 -5.21 -34.59 -0.79
CA GLY A 6 -5.90 -34.73 0.49
C GLY A 6 -6.09 -36.21 0.81
N GLY A 7 -5.81 -36.59 2.04
CA GLY A 7 -6.01 -37.96 2.56
C GLY A 7 -5.98 -37.92 4.09
N GLY A 8 -7.03 -38.45 4.73
CA GLY A 8 -7.29 -38.24 6.15
C GLY A 8 -7.66 -36.78 6.46
N ASP A 9 -7.21 -36.27 7.60
CA ASP A 9 -7.48 -34.90 8.10
C ASP A 9 -6.51 -33.81 7.57
N VAL A 10 -5.76 -34.09 6.50
CA VAL A 10 -4.69 -33.19 6.02
C VAL A 10 -5.01 -32.61 4.64
N LEU A 11 -4.96 -31.27 4.54
CA LEU A 11 -5.05 -30.52 3.30
C LEU A 11 -3.66 -30.01 2.89
N ARG A 12 -3.22 -30.32 1.66
CA ARG A 12 -1.97 -29.81 1.10
C ARG A 12 -2.21 -28.83 -0.04
N PHE A 13 -1.75 -27.59 0.14
CA PHE A 13 -1.82 -26.56 -0.88
C PHE A 13 -0.59 -26.55 -1.80
N GLU A 14 -0.79 -26.08 -3.03
CA GLU A 14 0.30 -25.77 -3.96
C GLU A 14 1.17 -24.63 -3.41
N VAL A 15 2.49 -24.79 -3.50
CA VAL A 15 3.45 -23.78 -3.04
C VAL A 15 3.45 -22.60 -4.03
N PRO A 16 3.36 -21.34 -3.57
CA PRO A 16 3.51 -20.21 -4.47
C PRO A 16 4.86 -20.22 -5.20
N LYS A 17 4.83 -20.07 -6.54
CA LYS A 17 6.03 -20.13 -7.40
C LYS A 17 7.26 -19.37 -6.89
N PRO A 18 7.15 -18.12 -6.37
CA PRO A 18 8.33 -17.41 -5.86
C PRO A 18 9.04 -18.13 -4.70
N MET A 19 8.28 -18.86 -3.86
CA MET A 19 8.82 -19.59 -2.71
C MET A 19 9.61 -20.85 -3.11
N GLU A 20 9.45 -21.35 -4.34
CA GLU A 20 10.26 -22.45 -4.85
C GLU A 20 11.72 -22.03 -5.07
N ARG A 21 11.96 -20.76 -5.42
CA ARG A 21 13.31 -20.20 -5.65
C ARG A 21 13.94 -19.70 -4.36
N ASP A 22 13.22 -18.87 -3.61
CA ASP A 22 13.68 -18.29 -2.35
C ASP A 22 12.51 -18.22 -1.37
N LYS A 23 12.55 -19.03 -0.31
CA LYS A 23 11.47 -19.11 0.70
C LYS A 23 11.34 -17.84 1.54
N PHE A 24 12.39 -17.02 1.60
CA PHE A 24 12.48 -15.83 2.42
C PHE A 24 12.46 -14.53 1.60
N PHE A 25 12.20 -14.62 0.29
CA PHE A 25 12.18 -13.46 -0.60
C PHE A 25 11.29 -12.32 -0.10
N TRP A 26 10.13 -12.66 0.48
CA TRP A 26 9.13 -11.73 0.97
C TRP A 26 9.57 -10.92 2.21
N PHE A 27 10.63 -11.34 2.90
CA PHE A 27 11.20 -10.55 4.00
C PHE A 27 12.00 -9.33 3.53
N LYS A 28 12.50 -9.38 2.30
CA LYS A 28 13.41 -8.38 1.71
C LYS A 28 12.70 -7.06 1.44
N ASP A 29 13.38 -5.95 1.67
CA ASP A 29 12.85 -4.61 1.41
C ASP A 29 12.75 -4.35 -0.10
N GLU A 30 13.66 -4.93 -0.87
CA GLU A 30 13.67 -4.89 -2.32
C GLU A 30 12.41 -5.55 -2.89
N GLU A 31 11.98 -6.69 -2.35
CA GLU A 31 10.77 -7.35 -2.82
C GLU A 31 9.51 -6.57 -2.41
N PHE A 32 9.48 -6.04 -1.18
CA PHE A 32 8.39 -5.18 -0.73
C PHE A 32 8.21 -3.98 -1.67
N ALA A 33 9.29 -3.28 -2.00
CA ALA A 33 9.24 -2.15 -2.93
C ALA A 33 8.94 -2.59 -4.37
N ARG A 34 9.54 -3.68 -4.87
CA ARG A 34 9.30 -4.18 -6.23
C ARG A 34 7.83 -4.55 -6.44
N GLN A 35 7.16 -5.12 -5.44
CA GLN A 35 5.74 -5.49 -5.55
C GLN A 35 4.81 -4.29 -5.75
N THR A 36 5.23 -3.08 -5.35
CA THR A 36 4.46 -1.86 -5.62
C THR A 36 4.44 -1.46 -7.10
N LEU A 37 5.37 -1.98 -7.90
CA LEU A 37 5.48 -1.73 -9.35
C LEU A 37 5.14 -2.95 -10.20
N ALA A 38 5.41 -4.15 -9.69
CA ALA A 38 5.32 -5.40 -10.44
C ALA A 38 4.80 -6.56 -9.58
N GLY A 39 3.94 -6.24 -8.60
CA GLY A 39 3.21 -7.18 -7.78
C GLY A 39 1.73 -7.22 -8.14
N LEU A 40 0.88 -7.49 -7.14
CA LEU A 40 -0.57 -7.61 -7.32
C LEU A 40 -1.25 -6.26 -7.61
N ASN A 41 -0.75 -5.17 -7.01
CA ASN A 41 -1.35 -3.85 -7.09
C ASN A 41 -0.36 -2.78 -7.59
N PRO A 42 0.06 -2.84 -8.86
CA PRO A 42 1.07 -1.93 -9.41
C PRO A 42 0.55 -0.51 -9.71
N TYR A 43 -0.65 -0.16 -9.26
CA TYR A 43 -1.37 1.07 -9.65
C TYR A 43 -1.43 2.14 -8.55
N SER A 44 -0.92 1.85 -7.35
CA SER A 44 -1.16 2.70 -6.17
C SER A 44 0.00 3.62 -5.81
N ILE A 45 1.22 3.29 -6.23
CA ILE A 45 2.40 4.12 -6.02
C ILE A 45 2.30 5.41 -6.86
N LYS A 46 2.70 6.53 -6.27
CA LYS A 46 2.70 7.86 -6.90
C LYS A 46 4.05 8.54 -6.69
N SER A 47 4.40 9.50 -7.53
CA SER A 47 5.53 10.38 -7.26
C SER A 47 5.15 11.38 -6.15
N VAL A 48 6.09 11.72 -5.26
CA VAL A 48 5.88 12.76 -4.26
C VAL A 48 5.89 14.12 -4.94
N THR A 49 4.79 14.85 -4.82
CA THR A 49 4.61 16.17 -5.46
C THR A 49 4.57 17.32 -4.45
N GLU A 50 4.35 17.02 -3.17
CA GLU A 50 4.26 17.99 -2.09
C GLU A 50 5.21 17.60 -0.94
N TRP A 51 5.84 18.60 -0.34
CA TRP A 51 6.74 18.42 0.79
C TRP A 51 6.74 19.66 1.71
N PRO A 52 6.61 19.50 3.05
CA PRO A 52 6.36 18.26 3.79
C PRO A 52 4.96 17.66 3.49
N LEU A 53 4.80 16.36 3.73
CA LEU A 53 3.52 15.67 3.51
C LEU A 53 2.46 16.16 4.50
N LYS A 54 1.25 16.41 4.00
CA LYS A 54 0.09 16.84 4.79
C LYS A 54 -1.15 16.03 4.41
N SER A 55 -2.03 15.83 5.39
CA SER A 55 -3.37 15.30 5.21
C SER A 55 -4.34 16.41 4.77
N GLU A 56 -5.28 16.07 3.89
CA GLU A 56 -6.41 16.93 3.49
C GLU A 56 -7.63 16.73 4.41
N LEU A 57 -7.58 15.76 5.32
CA LEU A 57 -8.65 15.50 6.26
C LEU A 57 -8.79 16.61 7.31
N ASP A 58 -10.02 16.80 7.80
CA ASP A 58 -10.36 17.80 8.81
C ASP A 58 -9.52 17.60 10.10
N PRO A 59 -8.63 18.56 10.45
CA PRO A 59 -7.78 18.47 11.62
C PRO A 59 -8.54 18.41 12.95
N GLU A 60 -9.77 18.95 13.01
CA GLU A 60 -10.58 18.90 14.23
C GLU A 60 -11.04 17.47 14.54
N ILE A 61 -11.27 16.67 13.50
CA ILE A 61 -11.72 15.28 13.61
C ILE A 61 -10.52 14.33 13.70
N TYR A 62 -9.51 14.53 12.86
CA TYR A 62 -8.45 13.54 12.63
C TYR A 62 -7.12 13.91 13.28
N GLY A 63 -7.01 15.08 13.90
CA GLY A 63 -5.79 15.60 14.52
C GLY A 63 -4.87 16.34 13.53
N PRO A 64 -3.67 16.76 13.98
CA PRO A 64 -2.75 17.57 13.18
C PRO A 64 -2.44 16.93 11.82
N PRO A 65 -2.53 17.69 10.70
CA PRO A 65 -2.44 17.15 9.35
C PRO A 65 -1.00 16.81 8.93
N GLU A 66 0.01 17.34 9.60
CA GLU A 66 1.41 17.17 9.23
C GLU A 66 1.87 15.72 9.42
N SER A 67 2.57 15.16 8.43
CA SER A 67 3.27 13.88 8.60
C SER A 67 4.42 14.02 9.59
N ALA A 68 4.68 12.95 10.35
CA ALA A 68 5.85 12.83 11.21
C ALA A 68 7.13 12.47 10.42
N ILE A 69 7.05 12.20 9.12
CA ILE A 69 8.22 11.94 8.28
C ILE A 69 8.91 13.27 7.97
N THR A 70 10.17 13.42 8.39
CA THR A 70 10.95 14.64 8.18
C THR A 70 12.04 14.48 7.14
N SER A 71 12.57 15.60 6.62
CA SER A 71 13.68 15.60 5.67
C SER A 71 14.92 14.96 6.28
N GLU A 72 15.23 15.26 7.54
CA GLU A 72 16.42 14.77 8.24
C GLU A 72 16.40 13.24 8.36
N LEU A 73 15.22 12.67 8.65
CA LEU A 73 15.02 11.23 8.70
C LEU A 73 15.26 10.59 7.33
N LEU A 74 14.71 11.17 6.25
CA LEU A 74 14.92 10.63 4.91
C LEU A 74 16.36 10.78 4.43
N GLU A 75 17.02 11.90 4.69
CA GLU A 75 18.42 12.12 4.30
C GLU A 75 19.35 11.12 4.99
N ALA A 76 19.09 10.80 6.27
CA ALA A 76 19.79 9.76 6.99
C ALA A 76 19.61 8.38 6.33
N GLU A 77 18.38 8.02 5.97
CA GLU A 77 18.09 6.74 5.30
C GLU A 77 18.57 6.69 3.84
N ILE A 78 18.65 7.82 3.13
CA ILE A 78 19.23 7.93 1.78
C ILE A 78 20.74 7.70 1.83
N GLY A 79 21.40 7.97 2.96
CA GLY A 79 22.82 7.69 3.15
C GLY A 79 23.73 8.67 2.41
N GLY A 80 23.33 9.93 2.29
CA GLY A 80 24.15 11.00 1.69
C GLY A 80 24.26 10.98 0.16
N VAL A 81 23.56 10.06 -0.53
CA VAL A 81 23.54 9.99 -2.00
C VAL A 81 22.96 11.26 -2.62
N THR A 82 21.92 11.83 -2.02
CA THR A 82 21.30 13.08 -2.44
C THR A 82 20.53 13.70 -1.28
N ARG A 83 20.22 14.99 -1.38
CA ARG A 83 19.34 15.70 -0.45
C ARG A 83 17.87 15.52 -0.86
N VAL A 84 16.96 15.67 0.10
CA VAL A 84 15.52 15.49 -0.16
C VAL A 84 15.01 16.48 -1.21
N ASP A 85 15.44 17.73 -1.18
CA ASP A 85 15.03 18.75 -2.16
C ASP A 85 15.45 18.39 -3.59
N MET A 86 16.67 17.85 -3.75
CA MET A 86 17.17 17.36 -5.04
C MET A 86 16.42 16.10 -5.48
N ALA A 87 16.20 15.15 -4.57
CA ALA A 87 15.45 13.94 -4.87
C ALA A 87 14.01 14.24 -5.33
N LEU A 88 13.36 15.25 -4.75
CA LEU A 88 12.04 15.72 -5.18
C LEU A 88 12.10 16.34 -6.59
N ARG A 89 13.06 17.24 -6.85
CA ARG A 89 13.23 17.87 -8.18
C ARG A 89 13.47 16.83 -9.29
N GLU A 90 14.25 15.81 -8.98
CA GLU A 90 14.58 14.71 -9.90
C GLU A 90 13.51 13.61 -9.94
N LYS A 91 12.39 13.76 -9.22
CA LYS A 91 11.29 12.78 -9.13
C LYS A 91 11.76 11.39 -8.66
N LYS A 92 12.75 11.36 -7.78
CA LYS A 92 13.32 10.14 -7.18
C LYS A 92 12.60 9.69 -5.91
N LEU A 93 11.68 10.49 -5.37
CA LEU A 93 10.82 10.10 -4.25
C LEU A 93 9.43 9.71 -4.72
N SER A 94 8.99 8.56 -4.24
CA SER A 94 7.66 8.00 -4.52
C SER A 94 6.98 7.60 -3.21
N ILE A 95 5.65 7.57 -3.22
CA ILE A 95 4.81 7.31 -2.06
C ILE A 95 3.71 6.30 -2.35
N LEU A 96 3.46 5.42 -1.38
CA LEU A 96 2.19 4.72 -1.22
C LEU A 96 1.42 5.42 -0.09
N ASP A 97 0.35 6.12 -0.45
CA ASP A 97 -0.44 6.91 0.51
C ASP A 97 -1.83 6.31 0.69
N TYR A 98 -2.02 5.64 1.83
CA TYR A 98 -3.29 5.14 2.32
C TYR A 98 -3.75 5.87 3.58
N HIS A 99 -3.15 7.02 3.90
CA HIS A 99 -3.49 7.75 5.10
C HIS A 99 -4.92 8.31 5.01
N ASP A 100 -5.16 9.23 4.09
CA ASP A 100 -6.45 9.93 4.01
C ASP A 100 -7.59 9.00 3.60
N LEU A 101 -7.27 7.96 2.82
CA LEU A 101 -8.22 6.93 2.43
C LEU A 101 -8.71 6.09 3.61
N LEU A 102 -7.81 5.66 4.50
CA LEU A 102 -8.14 4.67 5.54
C LEU A 102 -8.43 5.29 6.90
N LEU A 103 -7.86 6.44 7.22
CA LEU A 103 -8.04 7.10 8.52
C LEU A 103 -9.51 7.29 8.92
N PRO A 104 -10.45 7.64 8.01
CA PRO A 104 -11.89 7.71 8.31
C PRO A 104 -12.53 6.41 8.79
N PHE A 105 -11.92 5.26 8.49
CA PHE A 105 -12.43 3.94 8.87
C PHE A 105 -11.75 3.36 10.11
N VAL A 106 -10.64 3.98 10.58
CA VAL A 106 -9.81 3.42 11.66
C VAL A 106 -10.61 3.20 12.95
N SER A 107 -11.39 4.19 13.40
CA SER A 107 -12.16 4.07 14.64
C SER A 107 -13.17 2.93 14.58
N LYS A 108 -13.96 2.88 13.50
CA LYS A 108 -14.99 1.84 13.30
C LYS A 108 -14.40 0.43 13.21
N VAL A 109 -13.29 0.27 12.50
CA VAL A 109 -12.66 -1.05 12.38
C VAL A 109 -12.14 -1.50 13.74
N ARG A 110 -11.52 -0.61 14.53
CA ARG A 110 -10.96 -0.94 15.85
C ARG A 110 -12.00 -1.30 16.92
N GLU A 111 -13.28 -0.99 16.71
CA GLU A 111 -14.37 -1.50 17.56
C GLU A 111 -14.57 -3.02 17.39
N ILE A 112 -14.15 -3.58 16.26
CA ILE A 112 -14.23 -5.02 15.99
C ILE A 112 -13.12 -5.73 16.77
N LYS A 113 -13.53 -6.61 17.69
CA LYS A 113 -12.64 -7.38 18.56
C LYS A 113 -11.54 -8.09 17.76
N GLY A 114 -10.29 -7.85 18.14
CA GLY A 114 -9.12 -8.52 17.55
C GLY A 114 -8.62 -7.90 16.24
N THR A 115 -9.13 -6.73 15.85
CA THR A 115 -8.69 -6.03 14.65
C THR A 115 -7.94 -4.74 14.99
N ALA A 116 -7.05 -4.33 14.08
CA ALA A 116 -6.36 -3.05 14.13
C ALA A 116 -6.23 -2.50 12.72
N LEU A 117 -6.44 -1.19 12.58
CA LEU A 117 -6.25 -0.46 11.32
C LEU A 117 -5.50 0.85 11.59
N TYR A 118 -4.72 1.30 10.62
CA TYR A 118 -4.05 2.60 10.65
C TYR A 118 -4.24 3.29 9.30
N GLY A 119 -4.13 4.61 9.27
CA GLY A 119 -3.70 5.30 8.04
C GLY A 119 -2.21 5.04 7.85
N SER A 120 -1.74 4.85 6.62
CA SER A 120 -0.30 4.63 6.38
C SER A 120 0.25 5.43 5.21
N ARG A 121 1.47 5.94 5.37
CA ARG A 121 2.28 6.48 4.27
C ARG A 121 3.58 5.70 4.18
N THR A 122 3.99 5.32 2.99
CA THR A 122 5.25 4.64 2.75
C THR A 122 6.04 5.37 1.68
N LEU A 123 7.25 5.83 2.03
CA LEU A 123 8.14 6.50 1.09
C LEU A 123 9.18 5.55 0.53
N PHE A 124 9.46 5.73 -0.75
CA PHE A 124 10.47 5.01 -1.50
C PHE A 124 11.41 5.99 -2.18
N PHE A 125 12.66 5.56 -2.32
CA PHE A 125 13.69 6.23 -3.10
C PHE A 125 14.05 5.39 -4.32
N LEU A 126 14.08 6.03 -5.49
CA LEU A 126 14.64 5.46 -6.71
C LEU A 126 16.16 5.56 -6.65
N THR A 127 16.82 4.41 -6.47
CA THR A 127 18.27 4.35 -6.38
C THR A 127 18.93 4.60 -7.75
N PRO A 128 20.22 5.01 -7.79
CA PRO A 128 20.96 5.15 -9.05
C PRO A 128 20.99 3.88 -9.90
N GLU A 129 20.85 2.70 -9.28
CA GLU A 129 20.79 1.38 -9.93
C GLU A 129 19.41 1.09 -10.56
N GLY A 130 18.45 2.01 -10.43
CA GLY A 130 17.12 1.89 -11.05
C GLY A 130 16.14 1.00 -10.27
N THR A 131 16.40 0.75 -8.99
CA THR A 131 15.50 -0.01 -8.12
C THR A 131 14.85 0.90 -7.08
N LEU A 132 13.65 0.52 -6.60
CA LEU A 132 13.01 1.23 -5.50
C LEU A 132 13.47 0.64 -4.16
N ARG A 133 13.82 1.52 -3.23
CA ARG A 133 14.13 1.16 -1.84
C ARG A 133 13.15 1.86 -0.90
N PRO A 134 12.50 1.15 0.05
CA PRO A 134 11.66 1.80 1.05
C PRO A 134 12.54 2.56 2.05
N LEU A 135 12.13 3.79 2.38
CA LEU A 135 12.84 4.65 3.33
C LEU A 135 12.14 4.72 4.69
N ALA A 136 10.81 4.88 4.67
CA ALA A 136 10.05 5.13 5.88
C ALA A 136 8.60 4.66 5.73
N ILE A 137 8.00 4.22 6.84
CA ILE A 137 6.58 3.95 6.98
C ILE A 137 6.06 4.74 8.16
N GLU A 138 5.10 5.62 7.90
CA GLU A 138 4.29 6.26 8.94
C GLU A 138 3.00 5.45 9.14
N LEU A 139 2.66 5.14 10.39
CA LEU A 139 1.35 4.62 10.78
C LEU A 139 0.65 5.64 11.67
N THR A 140 -0.60 5.96 11.34
CA THR A 140 -1.42 6.96 12.03
C THR A 140 -2.73 6.36 12.53
N ARG A 141 -3.11 6.72 13.75
CA ARG A 141 -4.43 6.49 14.35
C ARG A 141 -5.01 7.86 14.72
N PRO A 142 -6.28 8.15 14.37
CA PRO A 142 -6.91 9.41 14.76
C PRO A 142 -7.08 9.51 16.28
N PRO A 143 -7.44 10.69 16.80
CA PRO A 143 -7.92 10.85 18.17
C PRO A 143 -9.09 9.88 18.42
N MET A 144 -9.00 9.06 19.45
CA MET A 144 -10.06 8.14 19.86
C MET A 144 -9.87 7.68 21.31
N ASP A 145 -10.95 7.26 21.96
CA ASP A 145 -10.94 6.78 23.36
C ASP A 145 -10.34 7.78 24.36
N GLY A 146 -10.56 9.08 24.15
CA GLY A 146 -9.98 10.17 24.95
C GLY A 146 -8.47 10.35 24.76
N LYS A 147 -7.84 9.61 23.84
CA LYS A 147 -6.42 9.72 23.51
C LYS A 147 -6.23 10.62 22.29
N PRO A 148 -5.16 11.44 22.25
CA PRO A 148 -4.84 12.25 21.08
C PRO A 148 -4.50 11.37 19.87
N GLN A 149 -4.35 12.02 18.71
CA GLN A 149 -3.80 11.39 17.51
C GLN A 149 -2.48 10.70 17.86
N TRP A 150 -2.32 9.46 17.41
CA TRP A 150 -1.05 8.74 17.52
C TRP A 150 -0.49 8.55 16.12
N LYS A 151 0.77 8.90 15.91
CA LYS A 151 1.51 8.60 14.70
C LYS A 151 2.94 8.24 15.03
N GLN A 152 3.50 7.29 14.29
CA GLN A 152 4.88 6.86 14.47
C GLN A 152 5.49 6.51 13.11
N VAL A 153 6.74 6.93 12.93
CA VAL A 153 7.56 6.58 11.77
C VAL A 153 8.47 5.41 12.11
N PHE A 154 8.51 4.44 11.20
CA PHE A 154 9.40 3.30 11.23
C PHE A 154 10.33 3.38 10.02
N THR A 155 11.62 3.09 10.21
CA THR A 155 12.61 3.03 9.14
C THR A 155 13.27 1.64 9.09
N PRO A 156 13.91 1.26 7.97
CA PRO A 156 14.73 0.05 7.91
C PRO A 156 15.72 0.00 9.06
N CYS A 157 15.78 -1.14 9.75
CA CYS A 157 16.59 -1.28 10.95
C CYS A 157 17.20 -2.67 11.08
N TYR A 158 18.44 -2.72 11.58
CA TYR A 158 19.24 -3.96 11.69
C TYR A 158 19.38 -4.50 13.12
N HIS A 159 19.00 -3.75 14.15
CA HIS A 159 18.95 -4.30 15.53
C HIS A 159 17.65 -5.08 15.76
N SER A 160 17.69 -6.05 16.68
CA SER A 160 16.65 -7.08 16.85
C SER A 160 15.22 -6.53 16.99
N THR A 161 14.98 -5.61 17.91
CA THR A 161 13.63 -5.04 18.12
C THR A 161 13.18 -4.19 16.93
N GLY A 162 14.08 -3.38 16.37
CA GLY A 162 13.77 -2.47 15.28
C GLY A 162 13.46 -3.21 13.98
N CYS A 163 14.17 -4.30 13.69
CA CYS A 163 13.90 -5.11 12.50
C CYS A 163 12.51 -5.75 12.54
N TRP A 164 12.03 -6.15 13.72
CA TRP A 164 10.67 -6.67 13.88
C TRP A 164 9.61 -5.56 13.79
N LEU A 165 9.85 -4.39 14.38
CA LEU A 165 8.95 -3.24 14.23
C LEU A 165 8.82 -2.80 12.77
N TRP A 166 9.93 -2.75 12.03
CA TRP A 166 9.94 -2.46 10.59
C TRP A 166 9.12 -3.49 9.80
N ARG A 167 9.31 -4.78 10.08
CA ARG A 167 8.54 -5.86 9.44
C ARG A 167 7.05 -5.77 9.75
N LEU A 168 6.67 -5.43 10.98
CA LEU A 168 5.28 -5.22 11.36
C LEU A 168 4.68 -3.98 10.66
N ALA A 169 5.46 -2.91 10.51
CA ALA A 169 5.05 -1.73 9.75
C ALA A 169 4.77 -2.09 8.28
N LYS A 170 5.67 -2.85 7.63
CA LYS A 170 5.45 -3.40 6.27
C LYS A 170 4.20 -4.28 6.21
N ALA A 171 3.98 -5.13 7.21
CA ALA A 171 2.79 -6.00 7.25
C ALA A 171 1.48 -5.18 7.30
N HIS A 172 1.45 -4.08 8.07
CA HIS A 172 0.31 -3.16 8.06
C HIS A 172 0.09 -2.52 6.69
N VAL A 173 1.17 -2.04 6.04
CA VAL A 173 1.07 -1.47 4.69
C VAL A 173 0.57 -2.50 3.68
N LEU A 174 1.05 -3.75 3.74
CA LEU A 174 0.58 -4.84 2.86
C LEU A 174 -0.89 -5.20 3.13
N ALA A 175 -1.36 -5.13 4.38
CA ALA A 175 -2.77 -5.33 4.70
C ALA A 175 -3.65 -4.21 4.10
N HIS A 176 -3.20 -2.96 4.22
CA HIS A 176 -3.86 -1.79 3.61
C HIS A 176 -3.89 -1.91 2.08
N ASP A 177 -2.74 -2.22 1.46
CA ASP A 177 -2.61 -2.41 0.02
C ASP A 177 -3.48 -3.56 -0.49
N SER A 178 -3.54 -4.67 0.24
CA SER A 178 -4.40 -5.81 -0.10
C SER A 178 -5.89 -5.45 -0.06
N GLY A 179 -6.30 -4.68 0.96
CA GLY A 179 -7.66 -4.18 1.09
C GLY A 179 -8.04 -3.26 -0.08
N PHE A 180 -7.17 -2.31 -0.41
CA PHE A 180 -7.37 -1.40 -1.55
C PHE A 180 -7.36 -2.16 -2.87
N HIS A 181 -6.41 -3.08 -3.06
CA HIS A 181 -6.31 -3.91 -4.25
C HIS A 181 -7.61 -4.69 -4.48
N GLN A 182 -8.06 -5.45 -3.48
CA GLN A 182 -9.23 -6.32 -3.68
C GLN A 182 -10.52 -5.52 -3.88
N LEU A 183 -10.75 -4.47 -3.07
CA LEU A 183 -12.01 -3.73 -3.12
C LEU A 183 -12.04 -2.67 -4.23
N VAL A 184 -10.93 -1.99 -4.48
CA VAL A 184 -10.88 -0.84 -5.38
C VAL A 184 -10.24 -1.19 -6.72
N SER A 185 -8.97 -1.59 -6.74
CA SER A 185 -8.25 -1.86 -7.99
C SER A 185 -8.85 -3.02 -8.77
N HIS A 186 -9.25 -4.08 -8.07
CA HIS A 186 -9.81 -5.29 -8.65
C HIS A 186 -11.34 -5.20 -8.71
N TRP A 187 -12.05 -5.31 -7.58
CA TRP A 187 -13.51 -5.40 -7.59
C TRP A 187 -14.19 -4.18 -8.22
N LEU A 188 -13.98 -2.97 -7.67
CA LEU A 188 -14.65 -1.77 -8.17
C LEU A 188 -14.22 -1.44 -9.61
N ARG A 189 -12.92 -1.25 -9.85
CA ARG A 189 -12.38 -0.72 -11.11
C ARG A 189 -12.34 -1.73 -12.26
N THR A 190 -12.64 -3.00 -12.02
CA THR A 190 -12.79 -3.99 -13.11
C THR A 190 -14.20 -4.57 -13.13
N HIS A 191 -14.66 -5.24 -12.07
CA HIS A 191 -15.96 -5.92 -12.07
C HIS A 191 -17.13 -4.93 -12.08
N CYS A 192 -17.22 -4.06 -11.05
CA CYS A 192 -18.37 -3.18 -10.90
C CYS A 192 -18.50 -2.15 -12.02
N VAL A 193 -17.41 -1.55 -12.47
CA VAL A 193 -17.48 -0.54 -13.55
C VAL A 193 -17.74 -1.15 -14.92
N THR A 194 -17.42 -2.43 -15.15
CA THR A 194 -17.66 -3.07 -16.46
C THR A 194 -19.13 -3.45 -16.64
N GLU A 195 -19.80 -3.86 -15.58
CA GLU A 195 -21.20 -4.33 -15.63
C GLU A 195 -22.18 -3.32 -16.26
N PRO A 196 -22.17 -2.01 -15.90
CA PRO A 196 -23.03 -1.03 -16.57
C PRO A 196 -22.84 -0.96 -18.08
N TYR A 197 -21.60 -1.10 -18.58
CA TYR A 197 -21.34 -1.11 -20.02
C TYR A 197 -21.91 -2.37 -20.68
N ILE A 198 -21.79 -3.54 -20.05
CA ILE A 198 -22.38 -4.79 -20.56
C ILE A 198 -23.91 -4.64 -20.66
N ILE A 199 -24.55 -4.13 -19.61
CA ILE A 199 -26.00 -3.92 -19.58
C ILE A 199 -26.42 -2.92 -20.67
N ALA A 200 -25.73 -1.78 -20.78
CA ALA A 200 -26.04 -0.76 -21.77
C ALA A 200 -25.87 -1.28 -23.22
N THR A 201 -24.76 -1.98 -23.50
CA THR A 201 -24.48 -2.58 -24.81
C THR A 201 -25.60 -3.53 -25.23
N ASN A 202 -26.04 -4.43 -24.34
CA ASN A 202 -27.11 -5.38 -24.65
C ASN A 202 -28.50 -4.73 -24.77
N ARG A 203 -28.75 -3.64 -24.04
CA ARG A 203 -30.06 -2.97 -24.06
C ARG A 203 -30.22 -1.98 -25.21
N GLN A 204 -29.13 -1.39 -25.68
CA GLN A 204 -29.19 -0.23 -26.59
C GLN A 204 -28.55 -0.49 -27.97
N LEU A 205 -27.76 -1.55 -28.12
CA LEU A 205 -27.14 -1.89 -29.40
C LEU A 205 -27.70 -3.22 -29.93
N SER A 206 -28.20 -3.19 -31.16
CA SER A 206 -28.56 -4.42 -31.88
C SER A 206 -27.33 -5.32 -32.03
N VAL A 207 -27.52 -6.64 -32.05
CA VAL A 207 -26.45 -7.62 -32.31
C VAL A 207 -25.73 -7.39 -33.66
N MET A 208 -26.38 -6.71 -34.60
CA MET A 208 -25.80 -6.33 -35.90
C MET A 208 -24.99 -5.03 -35.85
N HIS A 209 -25.09 -4.25 -34.76
CA HIS A 209 -24.41 -2.98 -34.63
C HIS A 209 -22.89 -3.18 -34.56
N PRO A 210 -22.07 -2.43 -35.32
CA PRO A 210 -20.62 -2.65 -35.37
C PRO A 210 -19.95 -2.51 -34.00
N ILE A 211 -20.40 -1.56 -33.17
CA ILE A 211 -19.88 -1.40 -31.80
C ILE A 211 -20.30 -2.55 -30.87
N TYR A 212 -21.48 -3.16 -31.07
CA TYR A 212 -21.84 -4.36 -30.31
C TYR A 212 -20.83 -5.48 -30.60
N ARG A 213 -20.53 -5.72 -31.88
CA ARG A 213 -19.56 -6.74 -32.30
C ARG A 213 -18.11 -6.48 -31.85
N LEU A 214 -17.76 -5.23 -31.58
CA LEU A 214 -16.45 -4.87 -31.03
C LEU A 214 -16.34 -5.16 -29.53
N LEU A 215 -17.44 -4.98 -28.79
CA LEU A 215 -17.48 -5.07 -27.33
C LEU A 215 -17.91 -6.43 -26.79
N HIS A 216 -18.57 -7.25 -27.61
CA HIS A 216 -19.11 -8.57 -27.26
C HIS A 216 -18.15 -9.70 -27.66
#